data_AF-A0A1B6K1D2-F1
#
_entry.id   AF-A0A1B6K1D2-F1
#
_cell.length_a   1.000
_cell.length_b   1.000
_cell.length_c   1.000
_cell.angle_alpha   90.00
_cell.angle_beta   90.00
_cell.angle_gamma   90.00
#
_symmetry.space_group_name_H-M   'P 1'
#
loop_
_entity.id
_entity.type
_entity.pdbx_description
1 polymer ?
#
loop_
_entity_poly.entity_id
_entity_poly.type
_entity_poly.pdbx_seq_one_letter_code
_entity_poly.pdbx_strand_id
1 'polypeptide(L)'
;VNEGVNSSNILFEFTLDVIASCAFGVQFLPGSPDFKKFKTIVEKMFAGSPLNFLKFTLLTIAPKIAEFFNITMSSSEATEYFTNMTKATIKYRKENNIHRNDYFQLLLSLKEQDENGKLM
;
A
#
# COMPACT_ATOMS: atom_id res chain seq x y z
N VAL A 1 12.95 -9.20 -34.54
CA VAL A 1 13.19 -9.98 -33.31
C VAL A 1 11.85 -10.06 -32.59
N ASN A 2 11.20 -11.23 -32.57
CA ASN A 2 9.98 -11.42 -31.79
C ASN A 2 10.40 -11.72 -30.36
N GLU A 3 10.57 -10.69 -29.54
CA GLU A 3 10.65 -10.86 -28.10
C GLU A 3 9.28 -11.31 -27.59
N GLY A 4 9.23 -12.48 -26.94
CA GLY A 4 8.01 -12.96 -26.29
C GLY A 4 7.59 -11.97 -25.20
N VAL A 5 6.40 -11.38 -25.35
CA VAL A 5 5.86 -10.45 -24.35
C VAL A 5 5.35 -11.24 -23.15
N ASN A 6 5.93 -11.02 -21.97
CA ASN A 6 5.41 -11.56 -20.71
C ASN A 6 4.25 -10.69 -20.21
N SER A 7 3.04 -11.02 -20.65
CA SER A 7 1.80 -10.29 -20.33
C SER A 7 1.50 -10.25 -18.83
N SER A 8 1.83 -11.30 -18.07
CA SER A 8 1.61 -11.35 -16.62
C SER A 8 2.45 -10.30 -15.88
N ASN A 9 3.73 -10.14 -16.22
CA ASN A 9 4.58 -9.13 -15.59
C ASN A 9 4.13 -7.70 -15.94
N ILE A 10 3.72 -7.47 -17.19
CA ILE A 10 3.22 -6.16 -17.63
C ILE A 10 1.93 -5.80 -16.89
N LEU A 11 0.99 -6.73 -16.79
CA LEU A 11 -0.26 -6.51 -16.07
C LEU A 11 -0.02 -6.26 -14.58
N PHE A 12 0.94 -6.97 -13.98
CA PHE A 12 1.33 -6.75 -12.60
C PHE A 12 1.88 -5.34 -12.40
N GLU A 13 2.85 -4.90 -13.21
CA GLU A 13 3.43 -3.55 -13.12
C GLU A 13 2.38 -2.45 -13.38
N PHE A 14 1.49 -2.65 -14.35
CA PHE A 14 0.38 -1.75 -14.59
C PHE A 14 -0.56 -1.64 -13.38
N THR A 15 -0.91 -2.76 -12.76
CA THR A 15 -1.77 -2.79 -11.56
C THR A 15 -1.10 -2.06 -10.40
N LEU A 16 0.21 -2.24 -10.23
CA LEU A 16 0.99 -1.54 -9.21
C LEU A 16 0.97 -0.02 -9.42
N ASP A 17 1.13 0.45 -10.66
CA ASP A 17 1.07 1.88 -10.98
C ASP A 17 -0.32 2.47 -10.71
N VAL A 18 -1.38 1.75 -11.08
CA VAL A 18 -2.77 2.16 -10.79
C VAL A 18 -2.98 2.31 -9.27
N ILE A 19 -2.59 1.31 -8.47
CA ILE A 19 -2.76 1.35 -7.01
C ILE A 19 -1.90 2.45 -6.38
N ALA A 20 -0.64 2.61 -6.79
CA ALA A 20 0.21 3.69 -6.32
C ALA A 20 -0.44 5.06 -6.53
N SER A 21 -1.04 5.25 -7.71
CA SER A 21 -1.66 6.50 -8.12
C SER A 21 -2.97 6.77 -7.39
N CYS A 22 -3.90 5.81 -7.34
CA CYS A 22 -5.21 6.04 -6.77
C CYS A 22 -5.25 5.90 -5.24
N ALA A 23 -4.59 4.87 -4.69
CA ALA A 23 -4.69 4.53 -3.27
C ALA A 23 -3.70 5.32 -2.42
N PHE A 24 -2.52 5.63 -2.97
CA PHE A 24 -1.46 6.34 -2.24
C PHE A 24 -1.16 7.73 -2.80
N GLY A 25 -1.79 8.11 -3.91
CA GLY A 25 -1.64 9.44 -4.50
C GLY A 25 -0.25 9.70 -5.10
N VAL A 26 0.53 8.65 -5.38
CA VAL A 26 1.92 8.72 -5.87
C VAL A 26 1.97 8.28 -7.33
N GLN A 27 2.70 9.03 -8.15
CA GLN A 27 2.99 8.64 -9.52
C GLN A 27 4.48 8.36 -9.66
N PHE A 28 4.82 7.13 -10.03
CA PHE A 28 6.20 6.74 -10.23
C PHE A 28 6.64 7.01 -11.67
N LEU A 29 7.91 7.39 -11.83
CA LEU A 29 8.50 7.39 -13.16
C LEU A 29 8.76 5.95 -13.63
N PRO A 30 8.51 5.62 -14.91
CA PRO A 30 8.81 4.30 -15.46
C PRO A 30 10.27 3.90 -15.20
N GLY A 31 10.47 2.69 -14.66
CA GLY A 31 11.81 2.16 -14.37
C GLY A 31 12.56 2.83 -13.21
N SER A 32 11.92 3.76 -12.49
CA SER A 32 12.54 4.45 -11.36
C SER A 32 12.97 3.49 -10.24
N PRO A 33 14.04 3.83 -9.49
CA PRO A 33 14.43 3.07 -8.30
C PRO A 33 13.29 2.96 -7.28
N ASP A 34 12.47 3.99 -7.15
CA ASP A 34 11.32 4.02 -6.23
C ASP A 34 10.24 3.03 -6.64
N PHE A 35 9.90 2.95 -7.93
CA PHE A 35 8.96 1.94 -8.43
C PHE A 35 9.49 0.52 -8.21
N LYS A 36 10.79 0.28 -8.44
CA LYS A 36 11.41 -1.04 -8.18
C LYS A 36 11.34 -1.42 -6.70
N LYS A 37 11.54 -0.46 -5.79
CA LYS A 37 11.39 -0.67 -4.35
C LYS A 37 9.95 -0.96 -3.97
N PHE A 38 9.00 -0.18 -4.49
CA PHE A 38 7.56 -0.40 -4.31
C PHE A 38 7.15 -1.81 -4.77
N LYS A 39 7.54 -2.18 -6.00
CA LYS A 39 7.30 -3.52 -6.58
C LYS A 39 7.87 -4.63 -5.70
N THR A 40 9.13 -4.53 -5.29
CA THR A 40 9.77 -5.53 -4.43
C THR A 40 9.03 -5.75 -3.11
N ILE A 41 8.58 -4.66 -2.46
CA ILE A 41 7.85 -4.77 -1.19
C ILE A 41 6.50 -5.45 -1.40
N VAL A 42 5.77 -5.08 -2.46
CA VAL A 42 4.49 -5.72 -2.80
C VAL A 42 4.69 -7.20 -3.14
N GLU A 43 5.70 -7.55 -3.94
CA GLU A 43 6.03 -8.95 -4.25
C GLU A 43 6.31 -9.76 -2.99
N LYS A 44 7.07 -9.22 -2.03
CA LYS A 44 7.31 -9.88 -0.73
C LYS A 44 6.03 -10.06 0.09
N MET A 45 5.09 -9.12 0.03
CA MET A 45 3.80 -9.25 0.74
C MET A 45 2.95 -10.40 0.19
N PHE A 46 2.99 -10.60 -1.12
CA PHE A 46 2.24 -11.66 -1.80
C PHE A 46 3.05 -12.94 -2.03
N ALA A 47 4.32 -12.96 -1.66
CA ALA A 47 5.14 -14.15 -1.72
C ALA A 47 4.55 -15.23 -0.80
N GLY A 48 4.30 -16.40 -1.36
CA GLY A 48 3.85 -17.56 -0.60
C GLY A 48 4.89 -17.92 0.45
N SER A 49 4.52 -17.83 1.72
CA SER A 49 5.35 -18.24 2.85
C SER A 49 4.55 -19.17 3.76
N PRO A 50 5.09 -20.34 4.16
CA PRO A 50 4.45 -21.21 5.15
C PRO A 50 4.12 -20.46 6.45
N LEU A 51 4.95 -19.48 6.82
CA LEU A 51 4.70 -18.62 7.97
C LEU A 51 3.47 -17.73 7.76
N ASN A 52 3.30 -17.15 6.57
CA ASN A 52 2.13 -16.33 6.24
C ASN A 52 0.85 -17.18 6.26
N PHE A 53 0.92 -18.42 5.77
CA PHE A 53 -0.20 -19.35 5.84
C PHE A 53 -0.57 -19.71 7.30
N LEU A 54 0.42 -19.96 8.15
CA LEU A 54 0.20 -20.21 9.57
C LEU A 54 -0.42 -18.99 10.26
N LYS A 55 0.12 -17.78 10.03
CA LYS A 55 -0.43 -16.52 10.54
C LYS A 55 -1.88 -16.33 10.12
N PHE A 56 -2.18 -16.54 8.84
CA PHE A 56 -3.54 -16.44 8.30
C PHE A 56 -4.49 -17.44 8.97
N THR A 57 -4.04 -18.68 9.15
CA THR A 57 -4.82 -19.73 9.80
C THR A 57 -5.11 -19.39 11.26
N LEU A 58 -4.12 -18.90 12.01
CA LEU A 58 -4.29 -18.48 13.41
C LEU A 58 -5.25 -17.29 13.53
N LEU A 59 -5.12 -16.29 12.65
CA LEU A 59 -6.01 -15.13 12.62
C LEU A 59 -7.46 -15.52 12.32
N THR A 60 -7.67 -16.54 11.48
CA THR A 60 -9.01 -16.98 11.07
C THR A 60 -9.66 -17.92 12.09
N ILE A 61 -8.91 -18.89 12.62
CA ILE A 61 -9.44 -19.97 13.46
C ILE A 61 -9.38 -19.62 14.95
N ALA A 62 -8.35 -18.89 15.38
CA ALA A 62 -8.11 -18.58 16.78
C ALA A 62 -7.77 -17.09 17.01
N PRO A 63 -8.71 -16.17 16.69
CA PRO A 63 -8.44 -14.73 16.73
C PRO A 63 -7.97 -14.23 18.10
N LYS A 64 -8.50 -14.79 19.20
CA LYS A 64 -8.06 -14.45 20.57
C LYS A 64 -6.60 -14.81 20.84
N ILE A 65 -6.11 -15.91 20.27
CA ILE A 65 -4.70 -16.31 20.39
C ILE A 65 -3.84 -15.39 19.53
N ALA A 66 -4.28 -15.12 18.31
CA ALA A 66 -3.57 -14.21 17.41
C ALA A 66 -3.44 -12.80 18.02
N GLU A 67 -4.49 -12.29 18.65
CA GLU A 67 -4.49 -11.02 19.37
C GLU A 67 -3.52 -11.05 20.56
N PHE A 68 -3.57 -12.12 21.38
CA PHE A 68 -2.67 -12.27 22.52
C PHE A 68 -1.18 -12.26 22.12
N PHE A 69 -0.84 -12.86 20.98
CA PHE A 69 0.52 -12.86 20.43
C PHE A 69 0.82 -11.69 19.48
N ASN A 70 -0.12 -10.75 19.32
CA ASN A 70 -0.04 -9.62 18.39
C ASN A 70 0.38 -10.03 16.97
N ILE A 71 -0.20 -11.14 16.48
CA ILE A 71 0.09 -11.68 15.15
C ILE A 71 -0.60 -10.80 14.10
N THR A 72 0.18 -10.26 13.18
CA THR A 72 -0.32 -9.48 12.05
C THR A 72 0.08 -10.13 10.71
N MET A 73 -0.79 -9.98 9.72
CA MET A 73 -0.52 -10.43 8.34
C MET A 73 0.57 -9.61 7.68
N SER A 74 0.59 -8.29 7.93
CA SER A 74 1.56 -7.38 7.34
C SER A 74 2.93 -7.56 7.98
N SER A 75 3.99 -7.59 7.17
CA SER A 75 5.36 -7.51 7.69
C SER A 75 5.63 -6.12 8.28
N SER A 76 6.57 -6.02 9.22
CA SER A 76 7.04 -4.73 9.74
C SER A 76 7.59 -3.84 8.62
N GLU A 77 8.38 -4.42 7.71
CA GLU A 77 8.94 -3.74 6.53
C GLU A 77 7.85 -3.09 5.67
N ALA A 78 6.80 -3.85 5.32
CA ALA A 78 5.68 -3.32 4.53
C ALA A 78 4.94 -2.23 5.31
N THR A 79 4.60 -2.51 6.57
CA THR A 79 3.85 -1.58 7.43
C THR A 79 4.55 -0.24 7.56
N GLU A 80 5.86 -0.26 7.84
CA GLU A 80 6.67 0.94 7.93
C GLU A 80 6.74 1.69 6.60
N TYR A 81 6.99 0.97 5.50
CA TYR A 81 7.10 1.58 4.18
C TYR A 81 5.82 2.30 3.75
N PHE A 82 4.66 1.63 3.78
CA PHE A 82 3.39 2.23 3.37
C PHE A 82 2.95 3.34 4.32
N THR A 83 3.24 3.23 5.62
CA THR A 83 2.97 4.29 6.60
C THR A 83 3.79 5.54 6.31
N ASN A 84 5.10 5.37 6.07
CA ASN A 84 6.00 6.49 5.77
C ASN A 84 5.65 7.14 4.43
N MET A 85 5.33 6.34 3.40
CA MET A 85 4.86 6.86 2.11
C MET A 85 3.57 7.66 2.27
N THR A 86 2.59 7.14 3.01
CA THR A 86 1.32 7.84 3.26
C THR A 86 1.55 9.17 3.99
N LYS A 87 2.35 9.17 5.06
CA LYS A 87 2.70 10.39 5.81
C LYS A 87 3.41 11.41 4.91
N ALA A 88 4.33 10.95 4.07
CA ALA A 88 5.04 11.81 3.12
C ALA A 88 4.08 12.42 2.09
N THR A 89 3.16 11.65 1.51
CA THR A 89 2.16 12.16 0.57
C THR A 89 1.23 13.19 1.23
N ILE A 90 0.75 12.94 2.45
CA ILE A 90 -0.07 13.91 3.20
C ILE A 90 0.71 15.21 3.39
N LYS A 91 1.95 15.12 3.89
CA LYS A 91 2.81 16.28 4.14
C LYS A 91 3.06 17.07 2.84
N TYR A 92 3.47 16.38 1.79
CA TYR A 92 3.75 16.98 0.49
C TYR A 92 2.54 17.72 -0.09
N ARG A 93 1.35 17.11 -0.05
CA ARG A 93 0.13 17.77 -0.56
C ARG A 93 -0.24 18.99 0.26
N LYS A 94 -0.16 18.93 1.60
CA LYS A 94 -0.47 20.06 2.48
C LYS A 94 0.50 21.22 2.26
N GLU A 95 1.80 20.95 2.22
CA GLU A 95 2.83 21.99 2.06
C GLU A 95 2.75 22.69 0.70
N ASN A 96 2.34 21.97 -0.34
CA ASN A 96 2.29 22.50 -1.71
C ASN A 96 0.87 22.89 -2.16
N ASN A 97 -0.13 22.82 -1.27
CA ASN A 97 -1.54 23.08 -1.58
C ASN A 97 -2.07 22.26 -2.78
N ILE A 98 -1.62 21.00 -2.89
CA ILE A 98 -2.01 20.12 -3.99
C ILE A 98 -3.35 19.45 -3.66
N HIS A 99 -4.34 19.70 -4.50
CA HIS A 99 -5.62 18.99 -4.50
C HIS A 99 -5.72 18.14 -5.76
N ARG A 100 -5.87 16.83 -5.60
CA ARG A 100 -6.03 15.88 -6.71
C ARG A 100 -7.33 15.12 -6.51
N ASN A 101 -8.15 15.00 -7.55
CA ASN A 101 -9.40 14.27 -7.47
C ASN A 101 -9.16 12.75 -7.52
N ASP A 102 -8.68 12.18 -6.41
CA ASP A 102 -8.41 10.76 -6.22
C ASP A 102 -8.92 10.23 -4.87
N TYR A 103 -8.87 8.90 -4.69
CA TYR A 103 -9.29 8.26 -3.45
C TYR A 103 -8.47 8.74 -2.24
N PHE A 104 -7.17 9.01 -2.42
CA PHE A 104 -6.33 9.56 -1.36
C PHE A 104 -6.83 10.91 -0.85
N GLN A 105 -7.28 11.79 -1.75
CA GLN A 105 -7.85 13.08 -1.37
C GLN A 105 -9.16 12.93 -0.61
N LEU A 106 -10.01 11.98 -0.99
CA LEU A 106 -11.23 11.66 -0.24
C LEU A 106 -10.89 11.26 1.20
N LEU A 107 -9.89 10.37 1.38
CA LEU A 107 -9.43 9.98 2.72
C LEU A 107 -8.87 11.14 3.52
N LEU A 108 -8.11 12.04 2.88
CA LEU A 108 -7.57 13.23 3.54
C LEU A 108 -8.70 14.17 4.01
N SER A 109 -9.72 14.39 3.18
CA SER A 109 -10.88 15.20 3.53
C SER A 109 -11.71 14.57 4.65
N LEU A 110 -11.90 13.25 4.66
CA LEU A 110 -12.55 12.54 5.77
C LEU A 110 -11.78 12.72 7.08
N LYS A 111 -10.45 12.56 7.04
CA LYS A 111 -9.59 12.80 8.21
C LYS A 111 -9.72 14.23 8.73
N GLU A 112 -9.74 15.22 7.84
CA GLU A 112 -9.90 16.63 8.21
C GLU A 112 -11.30 16.92 8.77
N GLN A 113 -12.35 16.27 8.26
CA GLN A 113 -13.70 16.38 8.82
C GLN A 113 -13.78 15.78 10.23
N ASP A 114 -13.10 14.67 10.47
CA ASP A 114 -13.05 13.98 11.76
C ASP A 114 -12.32 14.84 12.79
N GLU A 115 -11.15 15.39 12.43
CA GLU A 115 -10.37 16.31 13.27
C GLU A 115 -11.13 17.60 13.62
N ASN A 116 -12.02 18.06 12.72
CA ASN A 116 -12.85 19.25 12.93
C ASN A 116 -14.21 18.95 13.59
N GLY A 117 -14.48 17.70 13.98
CA GLY A 117 -15.73 17.28 14.62
C GLY A 117 -16.97 17.36 13.72
N LYS A 118 -16.81 17.33 12.39
CA LYS A 118 -17.92 17.40 11.41
C LYS A 118 -18.53 16.04 11.05
N LEU A 119 -17.91 14.95 11.48
CA LEU A 119 -18.39 13.57 11.29
C LEU A 119 -19.22 13.04 12.48
N MET A 120 -19.38 13.86 13.52
CA MET A 120 -20.20 13.57 14.71
C MET A 120 -21.46 14.45 14.73
#